data_AF-A0A494VZY7-F1
#
_entry.id   AF-A0A494VZY7-F1
#
_cell.length_a   1.000
_cell.length_b   1.000
_cell.length_c   1.000
_cell.angle_alpha   90.00
_cell.angle_beta   90.00
_cell.angle_gamma   90.00
#
_symmetry.space_group_name_H-M   'P 1'
#
loop_
_entity.id
_entity.type
_entity.pdbx_description
1 polymer ?
#
loop_
_entity_poly.entity_id
_entity_poly.type
_entity_poly.pdbx_seq_one_letter_code
_entity_poly.pdbx_strand_id
1 'polypeptide(L)'
;MHFFCGNYQKHFNVSFFPDRAAFDLARRQTTHQPDYKSECWLVAVGGGRSINIISPKTWDKEPCDSRYTDYADRVKTQKLITHELVHVYHGQLNPQTDLEHMKIDWFTEGLAYYASGQLDAADIKDIKAAIAQNKLPKNLDALSNFGLINLRYSISGSVVQYINYKYGRAKLKALLSYTQNSEILTALKITPARLLADWRNYLHGL
;
A
#
# COMPACT_ATOMS: atom_id res chain seq x y z
N MET A 1 -7.68 3.99 13.90
CA MET A 1 -6.42 3.75 13.17
C MET A 1 -5.24 4.15 14.07
N HIS A 2 -4.61 3.17 14.72
CA HIS A 2 -3.60 3.38 15.77
C HIS A 2 -2.37 4.17 15.26
N PHE A 3 -1.90 3.88 14.05
CA PHE A 3 -0.74 4.57 13.49
C PHE A 3 -0.94 6.09 13.44
N PHE A 4 -2.07 6.62 12.94
CA PHE A 4 -2.34 8.06 12.93
C PHE A 4 -3.01 8.60 14.22
N CYS A 5 -3.17 7.78 15.26
CA CYS A 5 -3.93 8.12 16.48
C CYS A 5 -5.30 8.75 16.18
N GLY A 6 -5.99 8.27 15.13
CA GLY A 6 -7.22 8.86 14.63
C GLY A 6 -8.33 7.84 14.39
N ASN A 7 -9.58 8.31 14.33
CA ASN A 7 -10.76 7.49 14.03
C ASN A 7 -11.15 7.60 12.55
N TYR A 8 -11.83 6.57 12.04
CA TYR A 8 -12.52 6.63 10.77
C TYR A 8 -13.63 7.68 10.86
N GLN A 9 -13.68 8.60 9.89
CA GLN A 9 -14.62 9.73 9.90
C GLN A 9 -16.02 9.33 9.40
N LYS A 10 -16.10 8.22 8.66
CA LYS A 10 -17.33 7.72 8.05
C LYS A 10 -17.46 6.23 8.32
N HIS A 11 -18.71 5.74 8.35
CA HIS A 11 -18.97 4.31 8.32
C HIS A 11 -18.48 3.70 7.00
N PHE A 12 -18.02 2.46 7.08
CA PHE A 12 -17.61 1.65 5.93
C PHE A 12 -18.06 0.20 6.14
N ASN A 13 -18.27 -0.50 5.05
CA ASN A 13 -18.70 -1.89 5.07
C ASN A 13 -17.51 -2.85 5.07
N VAL A 14 -17.64 -3.99 5.72
CA VAL A 14 -16.66 -5.08 5.62
C VAL A 14 -17.39 -6.31 5.11
N SER A 15 -16.96 -6.80 3.95
CA SER A 15 -17.55 -7.93 3.25
C SER A 15 -16.55 -9.08 3.16
N PHE A 16 -17.00 -10.28 3.49
CA PHE A 16 -16.22 -11.51 3.34
C PHE A 16 -16.83 -12.38 2.24
N PHE A 17 -16.01 -12.79 1.29
CA PHE A 17 -16.39 -13.65 0.17
C PHE A 17 -15.84 -15.05 0.40
N PRO A 18 -16.59 -16.12 0.11
CA PRO A 18 -16.13 -17.49 0.34
C PRO A 18 -14.91 -17.87 -0.50
N ASP A 19 -14.78 -17.29 -1.70
CA ASP A 19 -13.71 -17.57 -2.68
C ASP A 19 -13.53 -16.41 -3.68
N ARG A 20 -12.50 -16.50 -4.52
CA ARG A 20 -12.23 -15.54 -5.62
C ARG A 20 -13.38 -15.40 -6.61
N ALA A 21 -14.11 -16.46 -6.91
CA ALA A 21 -15.19 -16.40 -7.89
C ALA A 21 -16.33 -15.51 -7.40
N ALA A 22 -16.69 -15.64 -6.11
CA ALA A 22 -17.66 -14.78 -5.45
C ALA A 22 -17.16 -13.33 -5.33
N PHE A 23 -15.88 -13.14 -4.99
CA PHE A 23 -15.25 -11.81 -4.94
C PHE A 23 -15.29 -11.11 -6.30
N ASP A 24 -14.85 -11.79 -7.36
CA ASP A 24 -14.83 -11.25 -8.72
C ASP A 24 -16.25 -10.93 -9.22
N LEU A 25 -17.22 -11.80 -8.91
CA LEU A 25 -18.63 -11.56 -9.27
C LEU A 25 -19.16 -10.28 -8.63
N ALA A 26 -18.89 -10.08 -7.34
CA ALA A 26 -19.29 -8.86 -6.65
C ALA A 26 -18.58 -7.62 -7.23
N ARG A 27 -17.28 -7.72 -7.53
CA ARG A 27 -16.52 -6.63 -8.17
C ARG A 27 -17.11 -6.25 -9.51
N ARG A 28 -17.35 -7.22 -10.41
CA ARG A 28 -18.00 -6.98 -11.73
C ARG A 28 -19.29 -6.18 -11.60
N GLN A 29 -20.12 -6.51 -10.61
CA GLN A 29 -21.39 -5.82 -10.35
C GLN A 29 -21.17 -4.39 -9.86
N THR A 30 -20.20 -4.18 -8.95
CA THR A 30 -19.94 -2.86 -8.36
C THR A 30 -19.16 -1.91 -9.25
N THR A 31 -18.27 -2.42 -10.11
CA THR A 31 -17.45 -1.59 -11.02
C THR A 31 -18.06 -1.45 -12.41
N HIS A 32 -19.18 -2.14 -12.68
CA HIS A 32 -19.79 -2.26 -14.01
C HIS A 32 -18.82 -2.76 -15.10
N GLN A 33 -17.83 -3.57 -14.71
CA GLN A 33 -16.86 -4.18 -15.63
C GLN A 33 -17.20 -5.68 -15.76
N PRO A 34 -17.92 -6.12 -16.80
CA PRO A 34 -18.38 -7.51 -16.92
C PRO A 34 -17.26 -8.54 -17.07
N ASP A 35 -16.08 -8.10 -17.52
CA ASP A 35 -14.91 -8.97 -17.72
C ASP A 35 -13.87 -8.85 -16.59
N TYR A 36 -14.19 -8.14 -15.50
CA TYR A 36 -13.28 -8.02 -14.37
C TYR A 36 -12.92 -9.39 -13.79
N LYS A 37 -11.61 -9.58 -13.63
CA LYS A 37 -10.98 -10.67 -12.87
C LYS A 37 -9.93 -10.05 -11.98
N SER A 38 -9.93 -10.43 -10.70
CA SER A 38 -8.87 -10.03 -9.79
C SER A 38 -7.55 -10.67 -10.18
N GLU A 39 -6.48 -9.92 -9.94
CA GLU A 39 -5.13 -10.48 -9.97
C GLU A 39 -5.00 -11.62 -8.95
N CYS A 40 -4.23 -12.66 -9.27
CA CYS A 40 -4.11 -13.83 -8.40
C CYS A 40 -3.59 -13.48 -7.00
N TRP A 41 -2.75 -12.46 -6.84
CA TRP A 41 -2.26 -12.03 -5.54
C TRP A 41 -3.27 -11.18 -4.74
N LEU A 42 -4.35 -10.70 -5.35
CA LEU A 42 -5.34 -9.86 -4.69
C LEU A 42 -6.29 -10.73 -3.85
N VAL A 43 -6.16 -10.63 -2.52
CA VAL A 43 -6.99 -11.38 -1.56
C VAL A 43 -7.89 -10.48 -0.71
N ALA A 44 -7.63 -9.17 -0.73
CA ALA A 44 -8.48 -8.16 -0.12
C ALA A 44 -8.30 -6.83 -0.87
N VAL A 45 -9.30 -5.95 -0.77
CA VAL A 45 -9.23 -4.57 -1.28
C VAL A 45 -10.00 -3.62 -0.38
N GLY A 46 -9.31 -2.59 0.10
CA GLY A 46 -9.86 -1.48 0.87
C GLY A 46 -10.03 -0.22 0.01
N GLY A 47 -11.19 0.41 0.14
CA GLY A 47 -11.48 1.75 -0.37
C GLY A 47 -12.17 2.57 0.70
N GLY A 48 -12.31 3.89 0.53
CA GLY A 48 -12.81 4.77 1.59
C GLY A 48 -14.21 4.45 2.16
N ARG A 49 -14.97 3.54 1.51
CA ARG A 49 -16.32 3.11 1.91
C ARG A 49 -16.45 1.62 2.23
N SER A 50 -15.43 0.81 1.95
CA SER A 50 -15.54 -0.63 2.11
C SER A 50 -14.21 -1.35 2.19
N ILE A 51 -14.20 -2.51 2.83
CA ILE A 51 -13.19 -3.54 2.64
C ILE A 51 -13.90 -4.79 2.12
N ASN A 52 -13.37 -5.36 1.04
CA ASN A 52 -13.82 -6.62 0.47
C ASN A 52 -12.70 -7.64 0.63
N ILE A 53 -12.98 -8.77 1.26
CA ILE A 53 -11.97 -9.76 1.69
C ILE A 53 -12.38 -11.14 1.19
N ILE A 54 -11.50 -11.83 0.47
CA ILE A 54 -11.65 -13.28 0.26
C ILE A 54 -11.39 -13.95 1.61
N SER A 55 -12.23 -14.91 1.99
CA SER A 55 -12.13 -15.64 3.26
C SER A 55 -10.70 -16.14 3.50
N PRO A 56 -10.04 -15.77 4.62
CA PRO A 56 -8.66 -16.19 4.89
C PRO A 56 -8.46 -17.71 4.78
N LYS A 57 -9.48 -18.51 5.10
CA LYS A 57 -9.44 -19.98 4.99
C LYS A 57 -9.12 -20.51 3.59
N THR A 58 -9.24 -19.69 2.55
CA THR A 58 -8.91 -20.09 1.16
C THR A 58 -7.60 -19.49 0.66
N TRP A 59 -6.91 -18.64 1.43
CA TRP A 59 -5.67 -18.00 0.99
C TRP A 59 -4.48 -18.94 0.84
N ASP A 60 -4.55 -20.18 1.33
CA ASP A 60 -3.52 -21.17 1.01
C ASP A 60 -3.68 -21.77 -0.39
N LYS A 61 -4.82 -21.53 -1.05
CA LYS A 61 -5.19 -22.14 -2.33
C LYS A 61 -5.36 -21.14 -3.47
N GLU A 62 -5.60 -19.86 -3.16
CA GLU A 62 -6.03 -18.87 -4.13
C GLU A 62 -4.97 -17.87 -4.62
N PRO A 63 -4.01 -17.40 -3.80
CA PRO A 63 -2.97 -16.50 -4.26
C PRO A 63 -1.76 -17.21 -4.83
N CYS A 64 -1.23 -16.62 -5.90
CA CYS A 64 0.01 -17.03 -6.54
C CYS A 64 1.27 -16.48 -5.84
N ASP A 65 1.09 -15.55 -4.91
CA ASP A 65 2.18 -14.89 -4.17
C ASP A 65 2.21 -15.42 -2.73
N SER A 66 3.35 -16.01 -2.36
CA SER A 66 3.55 -16.66 -1.07
C SER A 66 3.45 -15.70 0.13
N ARG A 67 3.56 -14.39 -0.08
CA ARG A 67 3.35 -13.37 0.96
C ARG A 67 1.91 -13.34 1.48
N TYR A 68 0.97 -13.79 0.65
CA TYR A 68 -0.46 -13.85 0.97
C TYR A 68 -0.96 -15.28 1.18
N THR A 69 -0.06 -16.27 1.10
CA THR A 69 -0.31 -17.63 1.58
C THR A 69 0.01 -17.70 3.08
N ASP A 70 -0.50 -18.72 3.80
CA ASP A 70 -0.34 -18.93 5.25
C ASP A 70 -1.33 -18.10 6.10
N TYR A 71 -2.64 -18.32 5.89
CA TYR A 71 -3.68 -17.65 6.70
C TYR A 71 -3.68 -18.08 8.18
N ALA A 72 -3.04 -19.21 8.50
CA ALA A 72 -2.87 -19.67 9.87
C ALA A 72 -1.96 -18.71 10.66
N ASP A 73 -1.07 -17.97 9.97
CA ASP A 73 -0.31 -16.88 10.55
C ASP A 73 -1.23 -15.68 10.83
N ARG A 74 -1.68 -15.59 12.08
CA ARG A 74 -2.51 -14.50 12.58
C ARG A 74 -1.84 -13.13 12.47
N VAL A 75 -0.50 -13.07 12.56
CA VAL A 75 0.24 -11.81 12.48
C VAL A 75 0.22 -11.31 11.05
N LYS A 76 0.55 -12.16 10.06
CA LYS A 76 0.45 -11.80 8.64
C LYS A 76 -0.97 -11.39 8.25
N THR A 77 -1.97 -12.17 8.69
CA THR A 77 -3.39 -11.86 8.46
C THR A 77 -3.78 -10.51 9.06
N GLN A 78 -3.39 -10.23 10.31
CA GLN A 78 -3.68 -8.94 10.94
C GLN A 78 -2.99 -7.78 10.22
N LYS A 79 -1.74 -7.96 9.78
CA LYS A 79 -1.02 -6.94 9.00
C LYS A 79 -1.75 -6.62 7.70
N LEU A 80 -2.19 -7.65 6.95
CA LEU A 80 -2.97 -7.45 5.73
C LEU A 80 -4.29 -6.72 5.99
N ILE A 81 -5.06 -7.14 6.99
CA ILE A 81 -6.31 -6.45 7.34
C ILE A 81 -6.02 -4.99 7.73
N THR A 82 -4.92 -4.74 8.43
CA THR A 82 -4.48 -3.39 8.80
C THR A 82 -4.08 -2.57 7.57
N HIS A 83 -3.43 -3.19 6.57
CA HIS A 83 -3.10 -2.59 5.27
C HIS A 83 -4.38 -2.07 4.58
N GLU A 84 -5.40 -2.92 4.46
CA GLU A 84 -6.67 -2.50 3.85
C GLU A 84 -7.40 -1.42 4.66
N LEU A 85 -7.33 -1.51 5.99
CA LEU A 85 -7.85 -0.49 6.89
C LEU A 85 -7.13 0.86 6.77
N VAL A 86 -5.87 0.88 6.33
CA VAL A 86 -5.14 2.11 5.99
C VAL A 86 -5.69 2.71 4.70
N HIS A 87 -5.98 1.89 3.68
CA HIS A 87 -6.64 2.37 2.45
C HIS A 87 -8.01 2.98 2.74
N VAL A 88 -8.83 2.37 3.61
CA VAL A 88 -10.09 2.98 4.06
C VAL A 88 -9.84 4.35 4.69
N TYR A 89 -8.89 4.43 5.62
CA TYR A 89 -8.58 5.69 6.32
C TYR A 89 -8.10 6.77 5.35
N HIS A 90 -7.25 6.40 4.39
CA HIS A 90 -6.76 7.28 3.33
C HIS A 90 -7.93 7.76 2.45
N GLY A 91 -8.74 6.86 1.91
CA GLY A 91 -9.88 7.21 1.06
C GLY A 91 -10.97 8.04 1.76
N GLN A 92 -11.08 7.97 3.09
CA GLN A 92 -11.99 8.84 3.83
C GLN A 92 -11.49 10.29 3.97
N LEU A 93 -10.19 10.50 3.91
CA LEU A 93 -9.54 11.82 4.01
C LEU A 93 -9.17 12.40 2.63
N ASN A 94 -9.23 11.58 1.59
CA ASN A 94 -8.95 11.97 0.22
C ASN A 94 -10.23 12.45 -0.50
N PRO A 95 -10.17 13.50 -1.34
CA PRO A 95 -11.29 13.87 -2.21
C PRO A 95 -11.72 12.74 -3.15
N GLN A 96 -10.80 11.87 -3.56
CA GLN A 96 -11.07 10.65 -4.30
C GLN A 96 -11.18 9.48 -3.33
N THR A 97 -12.41 9.02 -3.10
CA THR A 97 -12.68 7.94 -2.13
C THR A 97 -12.20 6.57 -2.62
N ASP A 98 -12.15 6.40 -3.94
CA ASP A 98 -11.52 5.28 -4.62
C ASP A 98 -10.07 5.65 -4.97
N LEU A 99 -9.12 4.86 -4.50
CA LEU A 99 -7.70 5.12 -4.62
C LEU A 99 -7.09 4.52 -5.90
N GLU A 100 -7.82 3.63 -6.61
CA GLU A 100 -7.33 2.86 -7.77
C GLU A 100 -6.94 3.75 -8.98
N HIS A 101 -7.29 5.03 -8.97
CA HIS A 101 -7.06 5.97 -10.08
C HIS A 101 -6.08 7.11 -9.78
N MET A 102 -5.49 7.11 -8.59
CA MET A 102 -4.61 8.20 -8.18
C MET A 102 -3.20 8.01 -8.75
N LYS A 103 -2.53 9.11 -9.11
CA LYS A 103 -1.15 9.06 -9.66
C LYS A 103 -0.09 9.05 -8.56
N ILE A 104 -0.38 8.34 -7.47
CA ILE A 104 0.44 8.28 -6.24
C ILE A 104 0.42 6.88 -5.63
N ASP A 105 0.34 5.82 -6.45
CA ASP A 105 0.25 4.43 -5.97
C ASP A 105 1.40 4.06 -5.01
N TRP A 106 2.62 4.56 -5.25
CA TRP A 106 3.76 4.35 -4.34
C TRP A 106 3.48 4.92 -2.95
N PHE A 107 2.73 6.01 -2.86
CA PHE A 107 2.39 6.62 -1.58
C PHE A 107 1.22 5.88 -0.92
N THR A 108 0.17 5.53 -1.67
CA THR A 108 -0.99 4.81 -1.14
C THR A 108 -0.60 3.44 -0.60
N GLU A 109 0.05 2.64 -1.45
CA GLU A 109 0.49 1.29 -1.12
C GLU A 109 1.67 1.31 -0.15
N GLY A 110 2.62 2.22 -0.34
CA GLY A 110 3.76 2.36 0.57
C GLY A 110 3.31 2.74 1.98
N LEU A 111 2.33 3.64 2.11
CA LEU A 111 1.79 3.99 3.40
C LEU A 111 1.08 2.82 4.06
N ALA A 112 0.24 2.10 3.31
CA ALA A 112 -0.45 0.94 3.84
C ALA A 112 0.52 -0.15 4.28
N TYR A 113 1.58 -0.40 3.51
CA TYR A 113 2.64 -1.37 3.82
C TYR A 113 3.47 -0.99 5.05
N TYR A 114 3.83 0.29 5.17
CA TYR A 114 4.58 0.80 6.32
C TYR A 114 3.72 0.85 7.59
N ALA A 115 2.50 1.40 7.50
CA ALA A 115 1.63 1.60 8.66
C ALA A 115 1.04 0.30 9.20
N SER A 116 0.90 -0.73 8.37
CA SER A 116 0.51 -2.08 8.79
C SER A 116 1.64 -2.87 9.44
N GLY A 117 2.88 -2.39 9.34
CA GLY A 117 4.07 -3.11 9.83
C GLY A 117 4.49 -4.27 8.93
N GLN A 118 4.08 -4.27 7.66
CA GLN A 118 4.56 -5.24 6.67
C GLN A 118 6.03 -5.01 6.29
N LEU A 119 6.48 -3.74 6.30
CA LEU A 119 7.89 -3.41 6.10
C LEU A 119 8.75 -3.93 7.26
N ASP A 120 9.60 -4.93 7.00
CA ASP A 120 10.45 -5.57 8.00
C ASP A 120 11.96 -5.47 7.72
N ALA A 121 12.78 -6.11 8.57
CA ALA A 121 14.23 -6.07 8.43
C ALA A 121 14.74 -6.83 7.20
N ALA A 122 14.04 -7.88 6.75
CA ALA A 122 14.39 -8.62 5.55
C ALA A 122 14.12 -7.76 4.31
N ASP A 123 13.00 -7.03 4.28
CA ASP A 123 12.72 -6.04 3.24
C ASP A 123 13.84 -4.99 3.13
N ILE A 124 14.24 -4.41 4.26
CA ILE A 124 15.31 -3.40 4.27
C ILE A 124 16.64 -3.98 3.75
N LYS A 125 16.96 -5.23 4.12
CA LYS A 125 18.14 -5.93 3.62
C LYS A 125 18.07 -6.11 2.09
N ASP A 126 16.93 -6.53 1.56
CA ASP A 126 16.76 -6.76 0.12
C ASP A 126 16.79 -5.44 -0.67
N ILE A 127 16.22 -4.37 -0.13
CA ILE A 127 16.31 -3.03 -0.72
C ILE A 127 17.77 -2.56 -0.76
N LYS A 128 18.53 -2.73 0.33
CA LYS A 128 19.97 -2.41 0.37
C LYS A 128 20.77 -3.20 -0.67
N ALA A 129 20.45 -4.49 -0.84
CA ALA A 129 21.07 -5.31 -1.89
C ALA A 129 20.73 -4.80 -3.30
N ALA A 130 19.49 -4.37 -3.54
CA ALA A 130 19.08 -3.76 -4.80
C ALA A 130 19.77 -2.41 -5.06
N ILE A 131 20.00 -1.59 -4.02
CA ILE A 131 20.80 -0.35 -4.09
C ILE A 131 22.22 -0.66 -4.54
N ALA A 132 22.89 -1.62 -3.89
CA ALA A 132 24.26 -1.99 -4.21
C ALA A 132 24.42 -2.49 -5.65
N GLN A 133 23.37 -3.06 -6.23
CA GLN A 133 23.34 -3.53 -7.61
C GLN A 133 22.85 -2.47 -8.61
N ASN A 134 22.58 -1.24 -8.18
CA ASN A 134 21.99 -0.17 -8.98
C ASN A 134 20.67 -0.58 -9.67
N LYS A 135 19.88 -1.43 -9.01
CA LYS A 135 18.60 -1.96 -9.50
C LYS A 135 17.39 -1.22 -8.94
N LEU A 136 17.55 0.04 -8.52
CA LEU A 136 16.44 0.83 -8.00
C LEU A 136 15.76 1.68 -9.09
N PRO A 137 14.48 2.02 -8.91
CA PRO A 137 13.76 2.96 -9.78
C PRO A 137 14.45 4.33 -9.85
N LYS A 138 14.41 4.92 -11.05
CA LYS A 138 15.04 6.22 -11.36
C LYS A 138 14.15 7.42 -11.03
N ASN A 139 12.85 7.21 -10.90
CA ASN A 139 11.84 8.25 -10.62
C ASN A 139 10.71 7.66 -9.75
N LEU A 140 9.80 8.53 -9.28
CA LEU A 140 8.71 8.12 -8.38
C LEU A 140 7.66 7.25 -9.07
N ASP A 141 7.34 7.52 -10.34
CA ASP A 141 6.35 6.73 -11.09
C ASP A 141 6.84 5.28 -11.28
N ALA A 142 8.14 5.07 -11.35
CA ALA A 142 8.76 3.76 -11.40
C ALA A 142 8.75 3.02 -10.05
N LEU A 143 8.42 3.65 -8.92
CA LEU A 143 8.26 2.96 -7.64
C LEU A 143 7.05 2.03 -7.67
N SER A 144 5.95 2.48 -8.27
CA SER A 144 4.69 1.72 -8.38
C SER A 144 4.75 0.61 -9.43
N ASN A 145 5.51 0.85 -10.51
CA ASN A 145 5.56 -0.02 -11.69
C ASN A 145 6.85 -0.86 -11.78
N PHE A 146 7.58 -1.01 -10.67
CA PHE A 146 8.88 -1.68 -10.71
C PHE A 146 8.73 -3.19 -10.96
N GLY A 147 9.40 -3.71 -12.00
CA GLY A 147 9.34 -5.10 -12.47
C GLY A 147 9.89 -6.17 -11.51
N LEU A 148 10.28 -5.79 -10.30
CA LEU A 148 10.45 -6.71 -9.17
C LEU A 148 9.15 -6.66 -8.36
N ILE A 149 8.17 -7.47 -8.74
CA ILE A 149 6.85 -7.58 -8.09
C ILE A 149 6.97 -7.72 -6.56
N ASN A 150 8.05 -8.34 -6.09
CA ASN A 150 8.30 -8.56 -4.67
C ASN A 150 8.79 -7.30 -3.93
N LEU A 151 9.47 -6.36 -4.59
CA LEU A 151 10.06 -5.18 -3.92
C LEU A 151 9.26 -3.88 -4.09
N ARG A 152 8.26 -3.81 -4.98
CA ARG A 152 7.53 -2.55 -5.23
C ARG A 152 6.92 -1.97 -3.94
N TYR A 153 6.33 -2.82 -3.11
CA TYR A 153 5.66 -2.44 -1.87
C TYR A 153 6.66 -2.07 -0.78
N SER A 154 7.73 -2.85 -0.61
CA SER A 154 8.74 -2.59 0.40
C SER A 154 9.59 -1.36 0.06
N ILE A 155 9.95 -1.15 -1.20
CA ILE A 155 10.58 0.09 -1.68
C ILE A 155 9.66 1.28 -1.37
N SER A 156 8.41 1.23 -1.82
CA SER A 156 7.42 2.29 -1.59
C SER A 156 7.22 2.58 -0.10
N GLY A 157 7.09 1.53 0.71
CA GLY A 157 6.94 1.62 2.16
C GLY A 157 8.16 2.23 2.83
N SER A 158 9.38 1.92 2.37
CA SER A 158 10.60 2.51 2.91
C SER A 158 10.75 4.00 2.53
N VAL A 159 10.24 4.43 1.37
CA VAL A 159 10.17 5.86 1.02
C VAL A 159 9.21 6.58 1.98
N VAL A 160 8.05 5.98 2.27
CA VAL A 160 7.10 6.55 3.25
C VAL A 160 7.66 6.54 4.67
N GLN A 161 8.39 5.49 5.06
CA GLN A 161 9.13 5.43 6.33
C GLN A 161 10.13 6.58 6.44
N TYR A 162 10.90 6.86 5.39
CA TYR A 162 11.80 8.00 5.33
C TYR A 162 11.06 9.34 5.47
N ILE A 163 9.92 9.51 4.78
CA ILE A 163 9.12 10.74 4.91
C ILE A 163 8.61 10.89 6.35
N ASN A 164 8.16 9.80 6.99
CA ASN A 164 7.78 9.82 8.40
C ASN A 164 8.95 10.23 9.30
N TYR A 165 10.14 9.67 9.05
CA TYR A 165 11.35 9.98 9.81
C TYR A 165 11.75 11.45 9.69
N LYS A 166 11.78 12.00 8.47
CA LYS A 166 12.26 13.37 8.22
C LYS A 166 11.22 14.45 8.53
N TYR A 167 9.95 14.21 8.20
CA TYR A 167 8.91 15.24 8.26
C TYR A 167 7.85 14.99 9.35
N GLY A 168 7.89 13.82 9.99
CA GLY A 168 6.98 13.46 11.05
C GLY A 168 5.61 12.97 10.58
N ARG A 169 4.92 12.30 11.49
CA ARG A 169 3.63 11.65 11.23
C ARG A 169 2.49 12.62 10.89
N ALA A 170 2.50 13.80 11.49
CA ALA A 170 1.53 14.86 11.18
C ALA A 170 1.63 15.29 9.71
N LYS A 171 2.85 15.38 9.17
CA LYS A 171 3.04 15.67 7.74
C LYS A 171 2.50 14.54 6.89
N LEU A 172 2.83 13.27 7.19
CA LEU A 172 2.27 12.13 6.47
C LEU A 172 0.74 12.15 6.41
N LYS A 173 0.08 12.45 7.54
CA LYS A 173 -1.39 12.56 7.58
C LYS A 173 -1.90 13.67 6.67
N ALA A 174 -1.22 14.81 6.60
CA ALA A 174 -1.59 15.92 5.73
C ALA A 174 -1.44 15.57 4.23
N LEU A 175 -0.59 14.61 3.87
CA LEU A 175 -0.42 14.18 2.48
C LEU A 175 -1.59 13.33 1.96
N LEU A 176 -2.45 12.79 2.85
CA LEU A 176 -3.54 11.88 2.48
C LEU A 176 -4.63 12.51 1.61
N SER A 177 -4.70 13.84 1.55
CA SER A 177 -5.67 14.54 0.70
C SER A 177 -5.18 14.76 -0.74
N TYR A 178 -3.92 14.44 -1.03
CA TYR A 178 -3.34 14.65 -2.35
C TYR A 178 -3.58 13.47 -3.28
N THR A 179 -3.58 13.74 -4.58
CA THR A 179 -3.89 12.75 -5.64
C THR A 179 -2.77 12.67 -6.68
N GLN A 180 -1.82 13.60 -6.64
CA GLN A 180 -0.72 13.73 -7.60
C GLN A 180 0.64 13.89 -6.91
N ASN A 181 1.68 13.34 -7.57
CA ASN A 181 3.07 13.46 -7.11
C ASN A 181 3.52 14.91 -6.91
N SER A 182 3.11 15.83 -7.79
CA SER A 182 3.45 17.26 -7.71
C SER A 182 2.93 17.93 -6.43
N GLU A 183 1.76 17.53 -5.94
CA GLU A 183 1.17 18.05 -4.71
C GLU A 183 1.97 17.59 -3.48
N ILE A 184 2.29 16.29 -3.41
CA ILE A 184 3.13 15.72 -2.35
C ILE A 184 4.50 16.41 -2.32
N LEU A 185 5.16 16.52 -3.48
CA LEU A 185 6.49 17.11 -3.59
C LEU A 185 6.49 18.60 -3.21
N THR A 186 5.48 19.35 -3.63
CA THR A 186 5.28 20.76 -3.24
C THR A 186 5.09 20.87 -1.73
N ALA A 187 4.25 20.03 -1.13
CA ALA A 187 3.98 20.04 0.32
C ALA A 187 5.20 19.67 1.17
N LEU A 188 6.08 18.82 0.64
CA LEU A 188 7.37 18.44 1.23
C LEU A 188 8.52 19.41 0.90
N LYS A 189 8.29 20.36 -0.02
CA LYS A 189 9.27 21.32 -0.54
C LYS A 189 10.54 20.62 -1.04
N ILE A 190 10.36 19.55 -1.82
CA ILE A 190 11.46 18.70 -2.31
C ILE A 190 11.26 18.36 -3.78
N THR A 191 12.37 18.16 -4.50
CA THR A 191 12.33 17.66 -5.88
C THR A 191 12.28 16.13 -5.88
N PRO A 192 11.76 15.48 -6.95
CA PRO A 192 11.76 14.02 -7.05
C PRO A 192 13.16 13.40 -6.88
N ALA A 193 14.17 13.99 -7.54
CA ALA A 193 15.54 13.51 -7.47
C ALA A 193 16.12 13.63 -6.05
N ARG A 194 15.82 14.73 -5.35
CA ARG A 194 16.29 14.93 -3.98
C ARG A 194 15.61 13.98 -3.00
N LEU A 195 14.32 13.71 -3.17
CA LEU A 195 13.59 12.72 -2.37
C LEU A 195 14.24 11.34 -2.47
N LEU A 196 14.50 10.86 -3.69
CA LEU A 196 15.14 9.56 -3.91
C LEU A 196 16.58 9.51 -3.37
N ALA A 197 17.35 10.58 -3.55
CA ALA A 197 18.72 10.64 -3.05
C ALA A 197 18.77 10.63 -1.51
N ASP A 198 17.96 11.46 -0.85
CA ASP A 198 17.95 11.51 0.61
C ASP A 198 17.39 10.22 1.21
N TRP A 199 16.39 9.59 0.60
CA TRP A 199 15.88 8.28 1.01
C TRP A 199 16.94 7.18 0.94
N ARG A 200 17.74 7.14 -0.14
CA ARG A 200 18.87 6.20 -0.25
C ARG A 200 19.90 6.43 0.86
N ASN A 201 20.23 7.69 1.13
CA ASN A 201 21.15 8.04 2.22
C ASN A 201 20.59 7.62 3.59
N TYR A 202 19.29 7.79 3.81
CA TYR A 202 18.63 7.30 5.02
C TYR A 202 18.75 5.79 5.16
N LEU A 203 18.52 5.02 4.09
CA LEU A 203 18.68 3.57 4.12
C LEU A 203 20.11 3.12 4.42
N HIS A 204 21.13 3.84 3.96
CA HIS A 204 22.52 3.56 4.30
C HIS A 204 22.82 3.73 5.80
N GLY A 205 22.08 4.59 6.49
CA GLY A 205 22.23 4.85 7.93
C GLY A 205 21.41 3.93 8.84
N LEU A 206 20.48 3.13 8.28
CA LEU A 206 19.81 2.03 8.99
C LEU A 206 20.73 0.80 9.07
#